data_AF-A0A943SBP5-F1
#
_entry.id   AF-A0A943SBP5-F1
#
_cell.length_a   1.000
_cell.length_b   1.000
_cell.length_c   1.000
_cell.angle_alpha   90.00
_cell.angle_beta   90.00
_cell.angle_gamma   90.00
#
_symmetry.space_group_name_H-M   'P 1'
#
loop_
_entity.id
_entity.type
_entity.pdbx_description
1 polymer ?
#
loop_
_entity_poly.entity_id
_entity_poly.type
_entity_poly.pdbx_seq_one_letter_code
_entity_poly.pdbx_strand_id
1 'polypeptide(L)'
;MAVDKYGFTQEELNRDGMKRKYCYAEAPLVMIELDDAQGEELAKQMISDQWEQLYKDRKKQLETFSCHMLLLAWSTQEEEQLLFLSDTKSVRALDFLDYLIGDFGLVKGTANCGSGRISSAILKVQMSGEDMTDTMEYFLKMAASYYQDCDRIRVEDYAETHAEEIYAMQSYCKRKISWAYVRSTDVAEPGHKICMKTLENEAGLTVKADENIYIMIGCRGEVYDITREKFEKTYEPTEEPLDVFERMLDFLPAVETVPEGAYISLDEVAHLCYPKPGAGIYAKELTRRTRVYPVDRDQEYFLGRPGDYLAIRKEDIRDIYVIQKEIFRQTYEEE
;
A
#
# COMPACT_ATOMS: atom_id res chain seq x y z
N MET A 1 4.31 -27.50 -22.23
CA MET A 1 4.37 -26.07 -22.63
C MET A 1 5.72 -25.53 -22.19
N ALA A 2 6.38 -24.72 -23.01
CA ALA A 2 7.69 -24.17 -22.66
C ALA A 2 7.50 -23.04 -21.64
N VAL A 3 8.36 -23.02 -20.61
CA VAL A 3 8.44 -21.90 -19.67
C VAL A 3 9.28 -20.82 -20.35
N ASP A 4 8.80 -19.58 -20.33
CA ASP A 4 9.53 -18.43 -20.85
C ASP A 4 10.71 -18.05 -19.94
N LYS A 5 11.48 -17.04 -20.34
CA LYS A 5 12.67 -16.60 -19.59
C LYS A 5 12.35 -15.94 -18.23
N TYR A 6 11.07 -15.67 -17.95
CA TYR A 6 10.61 -15.05 -16.71
C TYR A 6 9.87 -16.02 -15.81
N GLY A 7 9.79 -17.32 -16.14
CA GLY A 7 9.12 -18.32 -15.32
C GLY A 7 7.62 -18.45 -15.60
N PHE A 8 7.11 -17.88 -16.69
CA PHE A 8 5.72 -18.05 -17.10
C PHE A 8 5.55 -19.15 -18.13
N THR A 9 4.42 -19.84 -18.06
CA THR A 9 4.01 -20.77 -19.10
C THR A 9 2.89 -20.14 -19.92
N GLN A 10 3.09 -20.02 -21.23
CA GLN A 10 2.02 -19.60 -22.13
C GLN A 10 1.06 -20.75 -22.38
N GLU A 11 -0.23 -20.51 -22.19
CA GLU A 11 -1.32 -21.45 -22.43
C GLU A 11 -2.15 -21.03 -23.64
N GLU A 12 -2.56 -22.00 -24.46
CA GLU A 12 -3.55 -21.76 -25.50
C GLU A 12 -4.91 -21.46 -24.88
N LEU A 13 -5.57 -20.42 -25.39
CA LEU A 13 -6.85 -19.97 -24.87
C LEU A 13 -7.88 -19.95 -25.98
N ASN A 14 -8.88 -20.84 -25.86
CA ASN A 14 -10.04 -20.89 -26.75
C ASN A 14 -11.19 -20.08 -26.13
N ARG A 15 -10.99 -18.77 -25.91
CA ARG A 15 -12.07 -17.85 -25.52
C ARG A 15 -11.99 -16.58 -26.33
N ASP A 16 -13.16 -16.13 -26.76
CA ASP A 16 -13.34 -14.87 -27.49
C ASP A 16 -12.84 -13.69 -26.63
N GLY A 17 -12.15 -12.72 -27.25
CA GLY A 17 -11.66 -11.53 -26.54
C GLY A 17 -10.31 -11.66 -25.82
N MET A 18 -9.68 -12.84 -25.78
CA MET A 18 -8.41 -13.09 -25.08
C MET A 18 -7.33 -13.57 -26.04
N LYS A 19 -6.28 -12.76 -26.22
CA LYS A 19 -5.19 -13.01 -27.18
C LYS A 19 -4.19 -14.05 -26.65
N ARG A 20 -3.66 -13.82 -25.45
CA ARG A 20 -2.60 -14.64 -24.84
C ARG A 20 -2.83 -14.78 -23.34
N LYS A 21 -2.51 -15.95 -22.77
CA LYS A 21 -2.52 -16.20 -21.33
C LYS A 21 -1.21 -16.78 -20.87
N TYR A 22 -0.76 -16.28 -19.73
CA TYR A 22 0.45 -16.67 -19.06
C TYR A 22 0.15 -17.04 -17.61
N CYS A 23 0.70 -18.17 -17.17
CA CYS A 23 0.61 -18.63 -15.79
C CYS A 23 2.00 -18.58 -15.16
N TYR A 24 2.16 -17.86 -14.05
CA TYR A 24 3.43 -17.79 -13.34
C TYR A 24 3.70 -19.08 -12.58
N ALA A 25 4.91 -19.64 -12.67
CA ALA A 25 5.22 -20.91 -12.02
C ALA A 25 5.39 -20.80 -10.49
N GLU A 26 5.80 -19.63 -9.99
CA GLU A 26 6.18 -19.45 -8.58
C GLU A 26 5.07 -18.86 -7.71
N ALA A 27 4.00 -18.34 -8.31
CA ALA A 27 2.85 -17.78 -7.59
C ALA A 27 1.55 -18.03 -8.35
N PRO A 28 0.38 -18.02 -7.67
CA PRO A 28 -0.93 -18.17 -8.31
C PRO A 28 -1.37 -16.91 -9.07
N LEU A 29 -0.49 -16.41 -9.95
CA LEU A 29 -0.66 -15.26 -10.83
C LEU A 29 -0.93 -15.71 -12.25
N VAL A 30 -2.02 -15.21 -12.82
CA VAL A 30 -2.36 -15.34 -14.23
C VAL A 30 -2.34 -13.96 -14.87
N MET A 31 -1.77 -13.86 -16.07
CA MET A 31 -1.76 -12.65 -16.88
C MET A 31 -2.43 -12.93 -18.22
N ILE A 32 -3.35 -12.07 -18.63
CA ILE A 32 -4.10 -12.21 -19.87
C ILE A 32 -4.01 -10.93 -20.67
N GLU A 33 -3.59 -11.05 -21.92
CA GLU A 33 -3.70 -9.99 -22.91
C GLU A 33 -5.09 -10.06 -23.57
N LEU A 34 -5.84 -8.96 -23.50
CA LEU A 34 -7.16 -8.86 -24.12
C LEU A 34 -7.07 -8.26 -25.52
N ASP A 35 -8.11 -8.50 -26.32
CA ASP A 35 -8.34 -7.70 -27.52
C ASP A 35 -8.97 -6.35 -27.22
N ASP A 36 -8.99 -5.52 -28.25
CA ASP A 36 -9.37 -4.12 -28.15
C ASP A 36 -10.86 -3.98 -27.78
N ALA A 37 -11.71 -4.87 -28.30
CA ALA A 37 -13.15 -4.86 -28.01
C ALA A 37 -13.44 -5.21 -26.54
N GLN A 38 -12.79 -6.25 -26.01
CA GLN A 38 -12.96 -6.66 -24.63
C GLN A 38 -12.31 -5.67 -23.66
N GLY A 39 -11.20 -5.05 -24.06
CA GLY A 39 -10.51 -3.98 -23.33
C GLY A 39 -11.34 -2.70 -23.23
N GLU A 40 -11.96 -2.25 -24.32
CA GLU A 40 -12.83 -1.06 -24.31
C GLU A 40 -14.06 -1.24 -23.42
N GLU A 41 -14.67 -2.43 -23.43
CA GLU A 41 -15.81 -2.72 -22.55
C GLU A 41 -15.39 -2.72 -21.08
N LEU A 42 -14.18 -3.20 -20.79
CA LEU A 42 -13.62 -3.14 -19.45
C LEU A 42 -13.34 -1.70 -19.01
N ALA A 43 -12.78 -0.89 -19.90
CA ALA A 43 -12.49 0.53 -19.64
C ALA A 43 -13.74 1.30 -19.21
N LYS A 44 -14.88 1.06 -19.86
CA LYS A 44 -16.16 1.71 -19.49
C LYS A 44 -16.60 1.40 -18.06
N GLN A 45 -16.36 0.18 -17.59
CA GLN A 45 -16.75 -0.25 -16.23
C GLN A 45 -15.88 0.39 -15.15
N MET A 46 -14.65 0.82 -15.48
CA MET A 46 -13.73 1.47 -14.55
C MET A 46 -14.02 2.97 -14.36
N ILE A 47 -14.84 3.59 -15.23
CA ILE A 47 -15.15 5.03 -15.18
C ILE A 47 -15.94 5.40 -13.91
N SER A 48 -16.72 4.49 -13.36
CA SER A 48 -17.60 4.77 -12.22
C SER A 48 -16.86 4.88 -10.88
N ASP A 49 -15.55 4.58 -10.82
CA ASP A 49 -14.75 4.47 -9.59
C ASP A 49 -15.37 3.54 -8.51
N GLN A 50 -16.29 2.64 -8.91
CA GLN A 50 -16.94 1.67 -8.02
C GLN A 50 -16.12 0.39 -7.87
N TRP A 51 -14.90 0.51 -7.36
CA TRP A 51 -13.90 -0.57 -7.30
C TRP A 51 -14.37 -1.81 -6.54
N GLU A 52 -15.08 -1.64 -5.42
CA GLU A 52 -15.63 -2.75 -4.64
C GLU A 52 -16.68 -3.55 -5.41
N GLN A 53 -17.53 -2.87 -6.18
CA GLN A 53 -18.54 -3.53 -7.00
C GLN A 53 -17.88 -4.24 -8.19
N LEU A 54 -16.93 -3.58 -8.86
CA LEU A 54 -16.14 -4.17 -9.94
C LEU A 54 -15.41 -5.43 -9.49
N TYR A 55 -14.80 -5.41 -8.30
CA TYR A 55 -14.16 -6.59 -7.71
C TYR A 55 -15.17 -7.72 -7.50
N LYS A 56 -16.33 -7.45 -6.88
CA LYS A 56 -17.37 -8.46 -6.64
C LYS A 56 -17.87 -9.11 -7.92
N ASP A 57 -18.08 -8.32 -8.96
CA ASP A 57 -18.57 -8.79 -10.26
C ASP A 57 -17.53 -9.68 -10.96
N ARG A 58 -16.24 -9.37 -10.77
CA ARG A 58 -15.14 -10.05 -11.45
C ARG A 58 -14.43 -11.11 -10.64
N LYS A 59 -14.69 -11.22 -9.34
CA LYS A 59 -14.06 -12.22 -8.46
C LYS A 59 -14.20 -13.65 -8.98
N LYS A 60 -15.32 -13.99 -9.63
CA LYS A 60 -15.54 -15.30 -10.27
C LYS A 60 -14.51 -15.65 -11.35
N GLN A 61 -13.84 -14.65 -11.94
CA GLN A 61 -12.77 -14.87 -12.90
C GLN A 61 -11.53 -15.49 -12.24
N LEU A 62 -11.22 -15.14 -10.99
CA LEU A 62 -10.13 -15.76 -10.22
C LEU A 62 -10.34 -17.28 -10.10
N GLU A 63 -11.55 -17.68 -9.70
CA GLU A 63 -11.96 -19.09 -9.63
C GLU A 63 -11.91 -19.77 -11.01
N THR A 64 -12.43 -19.08 -12.04
CA THR A 64 -12.48 -19.59 -13.42
C THR A 64 -11.09 -19.89 -13.98
N PHE A 65 -10.09 -19.08 -13.62
CA PHE A 65 -8.71 -19.27 -14.02
C PHE A 65 -7.88 -20.04 -13.00
N SER A 66 -8.49 -20.48 -11.90
CA SER A 66 -7.83 -21.20 -10.79
C SER A 66 -6.58 -20.46 -10.29
N CYS A 67 -6.73 -19.16 -10.07
CA CYS A 67 -5.66 -18.27 -9.63
C CYS A 67 -6.16 -17.37 -8.49
N HIS A 68 -5.22 -16.73 -7.80
CA HIS A 68 -5.50 -15.78 -6.73
C HIS A 68 -5.18 -14.34 -7.12
N MET A 69 -4.37 -14.18 -8.17
CA MET A 69 -3.98 -12.90 -8.74
C MET A 69 -4.20 -12.96 -10.25
N LEU A 70 -4.86 -11.95 -10.81
CA LEU A 70 -5.18 -11.86 -12.23
C LEU A 70 -4.86 -10.47 -12.75
N LEU A 71 -3.92 -10.38 -13.69
CA LEU A 71 -3.68 -9.17 -14.48
C LEU A 71 -4.35 -9.31 -15.85
N LEU A 72 -5.18 -8.34 -16.20
CA LEU A 72 -5.69 -8.15 -17.55
C LEU A 72 -4.98 -6.92 -18.13
N ALA A 73 -4.41 -7.07 -19.33
CA ALA A 73 -3.71 -6.01 -20.03
C ALA A 73 -4.27 -5.85 -21.44
N TRP A 74 -4.42 -4.61 -21.90
CA TRP A 74 -4.80 -4.30 -23.26
C TRP A 74 -4.21 -2.98 -23.70
N SER A 75 -3.99 -2.86 -25.01
CA SER A 75 -3.48 -1.66 -25.64
C SER A 75 -4.61 -0.87 -26.26
N THR A 76 -4.52 0.45 -26.16
CA THR A 76 -5.27 1.40 -26.98
C THR A 76 -4.29 2.12 -27.92
N GLN A 77 -4.77 3.07 -28.73
CA GLN A 77 -3.88 3.83 -29.60
C GLN A 77 -2.86 4.69 -28.83
N GLU A 78 -3.22 5.17 -27.63
CA GLU A 78 -2.43 6.14 -26.87
C GLU A 78 -1.84 5.58 -25.57
N GLU A 79 -2.44 4.53 -25.02
CA GLU A 79 -2.13 4.01 -23.69
C GLU A 79 -2.19 2.48 -23.62
N GLU A 80 -1.38 1.93 -22.73
CA GLU A 80 -1.57 0.59 -22.19
C GLU A 80 -2.41 0.69 -20.91
N GLN A 81 -3.42 -0.17 -20.82
CA GLN A 81 -4.32 -0.24 -19.69
C GLN A 81 -4.25 -1.60 -19.02
N LEU A 82 -4.33 -1.57 -17.70
CA LEU A 82 -4.21 -2.71 -16.81
C LEU A 82 -5.41 -2.76 -15.88
N LEU A 83 -5.88 -3.95 -15.59
CA LEU A 83 -6.73 -4.25 -14.44
C LEU A 83 -6.10 -5.40 -13.67
N PHE A 84 -5.92 -5.23 -12.38
CA PHE A 84 -5.42 -6.28 -11.50
C PHE A 84 -6.43 -6.62 -10.42
N LEU A 85 -6.66 -7.92 -10.23
CA LEU A 85 -7.49 -8.48 -9.17
C LEU A 85 -6.60 -9.34 -8.27
N SER A 86 -6.78 -9.22 -6.96
CA SER A 86 -6.13 -10.06 -5.95
C SER A 86 -7.12 -10.40 -4.86
N ASP A 87 -7.29 -11.68 -4.56
CA ASP A 87 -7.99 -12.14 -3.36
C ASP A 87 -7.04 -12.46 -2.20
N THR A 88 -5.75 -12.17 -2.36
CA THR A 88 -4.71 -12.40 -1.34
C THR A 88 -4.41 -11.14 -0.55
N LYS A 89 -4.08 -11.31 0.73
CA LYS A 89 -3.50 -10.23 1.56
C LYS A 89 -2.00 -10.03 1.32
N SER A 90 -1.35 -10.95 0.61
CA SER A 90 0.10 -10.88 0.34
C SER A 90 0.47 -9.89 -0.76
N VAL A 91 -0.42 -9.66 -1.72
CA VAL A 91 -0.20 -8.77 -2.85
C VAL A 91 -1.46 -7.93 -3.03
N ARG A 92 -1.32 -6.60 -2.92
CA ARG A 92 -2.44 -5.67 -3.12
C ARG A 92 -2.42 -5.18 -4.55
N ALA A 93 -3.58 -4.90 -5.11
CA ALA A 93 -3.68 -4.46 -6.49
C ALA A 93 -2.96 -3.13 -6.75
N LEU A 94 -3.14 -2.16 -5.86
CA LEU A 94 -2.44 -0.88 -5.95
C LEU A 94 -0.92 -1.04 -5.91
N ASP A 95 -0.39 -1.78 -4.93
CA ASP A 95 1.06 -2.01 -4.78
C ASP A 95 1.66 -2.71 -6.01
N PHE A 96 0.99 -3.76 -6.50
CA PHE A 96 1.47 -4.50 -7.66
C PHE A 96 1.48 -3.62 -8.93
N LEU A 97 0.40 -2.88 -9.19
CA LEU A 97 0.33 -1.99 -10.35
C LEU A 97 1.31 -0.82 -10.25
N ASP A 98 1.47 -0.23 -9.07
CA ASP A 98 2.46 0.81 -8.80
C ASP A 98 3.89 0.29 -9.04
N TYR A 99 4.19 -0.98 -8.73
CA TYR A 99 5.47 -1.58 -9.12
C TYR A 99 5.64 -1.72 -10.63
N LEU A 100 4.59 -2.14 -11.34
CA LEU A 100 4.65 -2.39 -12.79
C LEU A 100 4.84 -1.09 -13.60
N ILE A 101 4.18 0.01 -13.19
CA ILE A 101 4.09 1.23 -13.99
C ILE A 101 4.20 2.55 -13.19
N GLY A 102 4.29 2.54 -11.86
CA GLY A 102 4.01 3.71 -11.00
C GLY A 102 4.90 4.94 -11.21
N ASP A 103 6.14 4.76 -11.67
CA ASP A 103 7.03 5.90 -11.94
C ASP A 103 6.53 6.80 -13.09
N PHE A 104 5.70 6.24 -13.98
CA PHE A 104 5.26 6.91 -15.22
C PHE A 104 3.77 6.73 -15.54
N GLY A 105 3.07 5.94 -14.76
CA GLY A 105 1.69 5.54 -14.94
C GLY A 105 0.79 6.08 -13.83
N LEU A 106 -0.52 5.98 -14.08
CA LEU A 106 -1.56 6.32 -13.13
C LEU A 106 -2.17 5.04 -12.59
N VAL A 107 -2.21 4.90 -11.27
CA VAL A 107 -2.79 3.74 -10.58
C VAL A 107 -3.95 4.20 -9.70
N LYS A 108 -5.07 3.47 -9.72
CA LYS A 108 -6.26 3.73 -8.90
C LYS A 108 -6.93 2.42 -8.50
N GLY A 109 -7.65 2.40 -7.38
CA GLY A 109 -8.33 1.20 -6.90
C GLY A 109 -8.30 1.01 -5.39
N THR A 110 -8.42 -0.25 -4.97
CA THR A 110 -8.41 -0.73 -3.58
C THR A 110 -7.37 -1.84 -3.41
N ALA A 111 -7.29 -2.43 -2.21
CA ALA A 111 -6.41 -3.57 -1.92
C ALA A 111 -6.63 -4.74 -2.88
N ASN A 112 -7.88 -5.01 -3.28
CA ASN A 112 -8.26 -6.21 -4.03
C ASN A 112 -8.41 -5.98 -5.54
N CYS A 113 -8.65 -4.75 -5.97
CA CYS A 113 -8.92 -4.43 -7.37
C CYS A 113 -8.36 -3.06 -7.71
N GLY A 114 -7.57 -2.98 -8.77
CA GLY A 114 -7.02 -1.71 -9.23
C GLY A 114 -6.80 -1.68 -10.72
N SER A 115 -6.74 -0.47 -11.26
CA SER A 115 -6.41 -0.19 -12.64
C SER A 115 -5.13 0.62 -12.75
N GLY A 116 -4.35 0.31 -13.77
CA GLY A 116 -3.15 1.03 -14.16
C GLY A 116 -3.29 1.57 -15.58
N ARG A 117 -2.82 2.79 -15.84
CA ARG A 117 -2.74 3.39 -17.17
C ARG A 117 -1.37 3.99 -17.40
N ILE A 118 -0.73 3.68 -18.53
CA ILE A 118 0.55 4.26 -18.91
C ILE A 118 0.52 4.64 -20.39
N SER A 119 1.08 5.79 -20.75
CA SER A 119 1.20 6.19 -22.15
C SER A 119 2.04 5.17 -22.92
N SER A 120 1.55 4.72 -24.08
CA SER A 120 2.28 3.78 -24.94
C SER A 120 3.61 4.38 -25.42
N ALA A 121 3.71 5.71 -25.55
CA ALA A 121 4.97 6.36 -25.90
C ALA A 121 6.00 6.26 -24.77
N ILE A 122 5.58 6.49 -23.51
CA ILE A 122 6.48 6.38 -22.36
C ILE A 122 6.89 4.93 -22.14
N LEU A 123 5.96 3.99 -22.24
CA LEU A 123 6.28 2.57 -22.07
C LEU A 123 7.26 2.09 -23.15
N LYS A 124 7.10 2.51 -24.41
CA LYS A 124 8.07 2.19 -25.48
C LYS A 124 9.48 2.71 -25.19
N VAL A 125 9.61 3.87 -24.54
CA VAL A 125 10.93 4.38 -24.12
C VAL A 125 11.56 3.47 -23.08
N GLN A 126 10.78 3.02 -22.08
CA GLN A 126 11.26 2.06 -21.07
C GLN A 126 11.68 0.74 -21.71
N MET A 127 10.83 0.17 -22.56
CA MET A 127 11.10 -1.08 -23.27
C MET A 127 12.33 -1.01 -24.18
N SER A 128 12.56 0.14 -24.84
CA SER A 128 13.72 0.35 -25.70
C SER A 128 15.04 0.34 -24.91
N GLY A 129 15.03 0.76 -23.65
CA GLY A 129 16.18 0.66 -22.75
C GLY A 129 16.54 -0.79 -22.38
N GLU A 130 15.64 -1.73 -22.64
CA GLU A 130 15.78 -3.15 -22.31
C GLU A 130 15.73 -4.09 -23.53
N ASP A 131 15.86 -3.52 -24.74
CA ASP A 131 15.78 -4.24 -26.02
C ASP A 131 14.48 -5.07 -26.19
N MET A 132 13.36 -4.57 -25.65
CA MET A 132 12.03 -5.20 -25.75
C MET A 132 11.13 -4.53 -26.78
N THR A 133 10.33 -5.33 -27.49
CA THR A 133 9.35 -4.83 -28.47
C THR A 133 7.90 -5.23 -28.16
N ASP A 134 7.70 -6.21 -27.28
CA ASP A 134 6.37 -6.70 -26.90
C ASP A 134 5.99 -6.18 -25.51
N THR A 135 4.89 -5.43 -25.45
CA THR A 135 4.35 -4.86 -24.21
C THR A 135 4.06 -5.95 -23.16
N MET A 136 3.55 -7.11 -23.58
CA MET A 136 3.29 -8.19 -22.63
C MET A 136 4.57 -8.78 -22.08
N GLU A 137 5.64 -8.85 -22.88
CA GLU A 137 6.96 -9.29 -22.42
C GLU A 137 7.48 -8.39 -21.29
N TYR A 138 7.29 -7.07 -21.42
CA TYR A 138 7.62 -6.11 -20.36
C TYR A 138 6.85 -6.40 -19.06
N PHE A 139 5.53 -6.58 -19.15
CA PHE A 139 4.72 -6.85 -17.95
C PHE A 139 5.06 -8.19 -17.30
N LEU A 140 5.41 -9.23 -18.08
CA LEU A 140 5.85 -10.52 -17.55
C LEU A 140 7.17 -10.37 -16.78
N LYS A 141 8.13 -9.61 -17.34
CA LYS A 141 9.38 -9.29 -16.62
C LYS A 141 9.09 -8.57 -15.31
N MET A 142 8.32 -7.48 -15.36
CA MET A 142 8.04 -6.67 -14.17
C MET A 142 7.30 -7.46 -13.09
N ALA A 143 6.36 -8.32 -13.49
CA ALA A 143 5.68 -9.22 -12.57
C ALA A 143 6.63 -10.23 -11.92
N ALA A 144 7.56 -10.84 -12.66
CA ALA A 144 8.57 -11.72 -12.09
C ALA A 144 9.52 -10.96 -11.13
N SER A 145 10.00 -9.79 -11.56
CA SER A 145 10.84 -8.90 -10.74
C SER A 145 10.16 -8.49 -9.44
N TYR A 146 8.85 -8.23 -9.42
CA TYR A 146 8.13 -7.89 -8.19
C TYR A 146 8.34 -8.92 -7.07
N TYR A 147 8.37 -10.21 -7.40
CA TYR A 147 8.60 -11.26 -6.40
C TYR A 147 10.07 -11.40 -5.96
N GLN A 148 11.01 -10.95 -6.78
CA GLN A 148 12.44 -11.02 -6.49
C GLN A 148 12.96 -9.76 -5.79
N ASP A 149 12.37 -8.62 -6.11
CA ASP A 149 12.82 -7.27 -5.72
C ASP A 149 12.12 -6.69 -4.50
N CYS A 150 11.07 -7.36 -4.03
CA CYS A 150 10.32 -6.94 -2.86
C CYS A 150 10.61 -7.81 -1.63
N ASP A 151 11.31 -7.24 -0.66
CA ASP A 151 11.54 -7.87 0.62
C ASP A 151 10.23 -8.01 1.40
N ARG A 152 10.14 -9.05 2.23
CA ARG A 152 8.98 -9.36 3.07
C ARG A 152 9.42 -9.53 4.51
N ILE A 153 8.93 -8.66 5.37
CA ILE A 153 9.15 -8.71 6.81
C ILE A 153 7.85 -9.13 7.48
N ARG A 154 7.85 -10.29 8.14
CA ARG A 154 6.82 -10.64 9.11
C ARG A 154 7.33 -10.26 10.48
N VAL A 155 6.60 -9.39 11.17
CA VAL A 155 7.08 -8.78 12.41
C VAL A 155 7.38 -9.82 13.51
N GLU A 156 6.53 -10.84 13.65
CA GLU A 156 6.74 -11.95 14.61
C GLU A 156 8.11 -12.63 14.38
N ASP A 157 8.39 -13.03 13.14
CA ASP A 157 9.60 -13.77 12.79
C ASP A 157 10.85 -12.87 12.83
N TYR A 158 10.72 -11.62 12.37
CA TYR A 158 11.85 -10.71 12.18
C TYR A 158 12.49 -10.31 13.51
N ALA A 159 11.67 -9.92 14.48
CA ALA A 159 12.15 -9.51 15.80
C ALA A 159 12.91 -10.63 16.52
N GLU A 160 12.50 -11.89 16.33
CA GLU A 160 13.13 -13.04 16.95
C GLU A 160 14.43 -13.45 16.24
N THR A 161 14.44 -13.43 14.92
CA THR A 161 15.58 -13.91 14.11
C THR A 161 16.69 -12.87 13.91
N HIS A 162 16.38 -11.58 14.06
CA HIS A 162 17.32 -10.48 13.80
C HIS A 162 17.56 -9.61 15.04
N ALA A 163 17.29 -10.11 16.25
CA ALA A 163 17.41 -9.32 17.48
C ALA A 163 18.80 -8.66 17.65
N GLU A 164 19.88 -9.42 17.44
CA GLU A 164 21.26 -8.89 17.54
C GLU A 164 21.53 -7.78 16.53
N GLU A 165 21.04 -7.95 15.29
CA GLU A 165 21.18 -6.93 14.24
C GLU A 165 20.38 -5.67 14.58
N ILE A 166 19.16 -5.82 15.10
CA ILE A 166 18.29 -4.71 15.53
C ILE A 166 18.99 -3.88 16.60
N TYR A 167 19.56 -4.52 17.63
CA TYR A 167 20.27 -3.81 18.70
C TYR A 167 21.55 -3.13 18.23
N ALA A 168 22.12 -3.54 17.10
CA ALA A 168 23.29 -2.91 16.48
C ALA A 168 22.92 -1.76 15.52
N MET A 169 21.64 -1.54 15.21
CA MET A 169 21.21 -0.46 14.33
C MET A 169 21.40 0.91 14.99
N GLN A 170 21.48 1.95 14.15
CA GLN A 170 21.55 3.33 14.62
C GLN A 170 20.29 3.67 15.43
N SER A 171 20.54 4.34 16.56
CA SER A 171 19.49 4.83 17.45
C SER A 171 19.06 6.24 17.07
N TYR A 172 17.76 6.48 17.16
CA TYR A 172 17.15 7.78 16.91
C TYR A 172 16.13 8.09 17.98
N CYS A 173 15.97 9.36 18.30
CA CYS A 173 14.91 9.86 19.15
C CYS A 173 13.98 10.77 18.38
N LYS A 174 12.72 10.79 18.80
CA LYS A 174 11.70 11.62 18.16
C LYS A 174 11.92 13.07 18.56
N ARG A 175 11.99 13.96 17.57
CA ARG A 175 12.05 15.41 17.80
C ARG A 175 10.80 15.88 18.50
N LYS A 176 10.94 16.92 19.33
CA LYS A 176 9.81 17.56 20.02
C LYS A 176 9.02 18.48 19.09
N ILE A 177 8.46 17.91 18.04
CA ILE A 177 7.50 18.55 17.14
C ILE A 177 6.07 18.18 17.57
N SER A 178 5.11 19.05 17.29
CA SER A 178 3.70 18.79 17.55
C SER A 178 3.15 17.74 16.61
N TRP A 179 2.35 16.84 17.16
CA TRP A 179 1.45 15.94 16.45
C TRP A 179 0.02 16.30 16.84
N ALA A 180 -0.97 15.67 16.23
CA ALA A 180 -2.34 15.77 16.70
C ALA A 180 -2.96 14.38 16.90
N TYR A 181 -4.06 14.34 17.64
CA TYR A 181 -4.79 13.12 17.91
C TYR A 181 -6.28 13.40 18.07
N VAL A 182 -7.08 12.38 17.85
CA VAL A 182 -8.51 12.35 18.13
C VAL A 182 -8.89 10.98 18.67
N ARG A 183 -9.89 10.88 19.55
CA ARG A 183 -10.41 9.57 19.98
C ARG A 183 -11.25 9.01 18.84
N SER A 184 -11.10 7.74 18.51
CA SER A 184 -11.90 7.15 17.42
C SER A 184 -13.42 7.25 17.66
N THR A 185 -13.84 7.26 18.93
CA THR A 185 -15.24 7.42 19.36
C THR A 185 -15.79 8.84 19.20
N ASP A 186 -14.93 9.86 19.02
CA ASP A 186 -15.37 11.22 18.68
C ASP A 186 -15.65 11.34 17.17
N VAL A 187 -15.16 10.39 16.37
CA VAL A 187 -15.26 10.37 14.91
C VAL A 187 -16.40 9.46 14.44
N ALA A 188 -16.54 8.29 15.07
CA ALA A 188 -17.59 7.33 14.75
C ALA A 188 -18.12 6.64 16.02
N GLU A 189 -19.37 6.17 15.98
CA GLU A 189 -19.95 5.44 17.10
C GLU A 189 -19.15 4.16 17.43
N PRO A 190 -19.01 3.79 18.72
CA PRO A 190 -18.30 2.57 19.11
C PRO A 190 -18.75 1.33 18.33
N GLY A 191 -17.79 0.56 17.83
CA GLY A 191 -18.00 -0.63 17.02
C GLY A 191 -18.15 -0.39 15.51
N HIS A 192 -18.42 0.84 15.07
CA HIS A 192 -18.42 1.19 13.65
C HIS A 192 -17.01 1.14 13.06
N LYS A 193 -16.92 0.83 11.77
CA LYS A 193 -15.66 0.71 11.05
C LYS A 193 -15.33 2.00 10.33
N ILE A 194 -14.09 2.43 10.48
CA ILE A 194 -13.50 3.54 9.73
C ILE A 194 -12.25 3.02 9.01
N CYS A 195 -11.99 3.55 7.83
CA CYS A 195 -10.84 3.25 7.00
C CYS A 195 -9.91 4.46 6.97
N MET A 196 -8.64 4.25 7.30
CA MET A 196 -7.59 5.27 7.29
C MET A 196 -6.63 4.96 6.14
N LYS A 197 -6.45 5.88 5.21
CA LYS A 197 -5.43 5.75 4.16
C LYS A 197 -4.14 6.40 4.68
N THR A 198 -3.09 5.60 4.83
CA THR A 198 -1.79 6.09 5.29
C THR A 198 -0.86 6.24 4.08
N LEU A 199 0.25 6.94 4.28
CA LEU A 199 1.24 7.14 3.22
C LEU A 199 1.96 5.84 2.80
N GLU A 200 2.04 4.87 3.72
CA GLU A 200 2.61 3.53 3.52
C GLU A 200 1.52 2.48 3.19
N ASN A 201 0.25 2.87 3.27
CA ASN A 201 -0.91 2.05 2.95
C ASN A 201 -2.04 2.89 2.32
N GLU A 202 -1.94 3.11 1.01
CA GLU A 202 -2.95 3.80 0.22
C GLU A 202 -4.25 3.02 0.04
N ALA A 203 -4.21 1.70 0.17
CA ALA A 203 -5.39 0.84 0.10
C ALA A 203 -6.29 0.97 1.34
N GLY A 204 -5.70 1.44 2.46
CA GLY A 204 -6.38 1.77 3.69
C GLY A 204 -6.27 0.69 4.77
N LEU A 205 -6.39 1.11 6.02
CA LEU A 205 -6.46 0.24 7.18
C LEU A 205 -7.83 0.41 7.84
N THR A 206 -8.59 -0.67 7.92
CA THR A 206 -9.90 -0.65 8.60
C THR A 206 -9.73 -0.91 10.09
N VAL A 207 -10.17 0.03 10.91
CA VAL A 207 -10.22 -0.09 12.37
C VAL A 207 -11.64 0.09 12.87
N LYS A 208 -11.95 -0.52 14.03
CA LYS A 208 -13.22 -0.30 14.71
C LYS A 208 -13.05 0.83 15.71
N ALA A 209 -13.98 1.79 15.70
CA ALA A 209 -14.04 2.83 16.70
C ALA A 209 -14.25 2.20 18.09
N ASP A 210 -13.40 2.55 19.04
CA ASP A 210 -13.35 1.98 20.38
C ASP A 210 -12.68 2.97 21.34
N GLU A 211 -13.07 2.97 22.62
CA GLU A 211 -12.51 3.87 23.63
C GLU A 211 -10.99 3.70 23.82
N ASN A 212 -10.46 2.52 23.47
CA ASN A 212 -9.04 2.21 23.54
C ASN A 212 -8.29 2.53 22.23
N ILE A 213 -8.94 3.10 21.21
CA ILE A 213 -8.31 3.42 19.92
C ILE A 213 -8.37 4.93 19.68
N TYR A 214 -7.19 5.54 19.53
CA TYR A 214 -7.03 6.92 19.09
C TYR A 214 -6.53 6.92 17.65
N ILE A 215 -6.83 7.99 16.92
CA ILE A 215 -6.31 8.28 15.60
C ILE A 215 -5.30 9.39 15.76
N MET A 216 -4.06 9.12 15.37
CA MET A 216 -3.00 10.10 15.34
C MET A 216 -2.96 10.79 13.98
N ILE A 217 -2.56 12.05 14.00
CA ILE A 217 -2.31 12.88 12.84
C ILE A 217 -0.86 13.32 12.91
N GLY A 218 -0.07 12.91 11.92
CA GLY A 218 1.34 13.25 11.81
C GLY A 218 1.58 14.64 11.24
N CYS A 219 2.85 14.98 11.04
CA CYS A 219 3.25 16.36 10.74
C CYS A 219 2.90 16.82 9.33
N ARG A 220 2.49 15.92 8.43
CA ARG A 220 2.02 16.24 7.07
C ARG A 220 0.52 16.00 6.91
N GLY A 221 -0.19 15.61 7.97
CA GLY A 221 -1.62 15.29 7.95
C GLY A 221 -1.94 13.80 7.71
N GLU A 222 -0.92 12.96 7.66
CA GLU A 222 -1.07 11.51 7.59
C GLU A 222 -1.73 10.95 8.85
N VAL A 223 -2.62 9.97 8.68
CA VAL A 223 -3.40 9.38 9.78
C VAL A 223 -3.02 7.93 10.05
N TYR A 224 -3.03 7.52 11.30
CA TYR A 224 -2.80 6.13 11.72
C TYR A 224 -3.43 5.86 13.08
N ASP A 225 -3.77 4.60 13.39
CA ASP A 225 -4.28 4.24 14.71
C ASP A 225 -3.18 4.06 15.74
N ILE A 226 -3.56 4.27 17.00
CA ILE A 226 -2.76 3.95 18.16
C ILE A 226 -3.69 3.50 19.28
N THR A 227 -3.28 2.47 20.02
CA THR A 227 -3.98 2.12 21.26
C THR A 227 -3.80 3.24 22.28
N ARG A 228 -4.83 3.52 23.07
CA ARG A 228 -4.80 4.53 24.14
C ARG A 228 -3.63 4.32 25.10
N GLU A 229 -3.37 3.08 25.52
CA GLU A 229 -2.22 2.76 26.38
C GLU A 229 -0.88 3.24 25.78
N LYS A 230 -0.63 2.88 24.51
CA LYS A 230 0.57 3.29 23.78
C LYS A 230 0.66 4.80 23.59
N PHE A 231 -0.47 5.45 23.34
CA PHE A 231 -0.55 6.91 23.25
C PHE A 231 -0.16 7.56 24.58
N GLU A 232 -0.83 7.18 25.67
CA GLU A 232 -0.59 7.73 27.01
C GLU A 232 0.85 7.47 27.48
N LYS A 233 1.48 6.38 27.06
CA LYS A 233 2.90 6.10 27.35
C LYS A 233 3.86 7.00 26.57
N THR A 234 3.53 7.39 25.34
CA THR A 234 4.49 7.97 24.39
C THR A 234 4.22 9.43 24.01
N TYR A 235 3.05 9.98 24.35
CA TYR A 235 2.67 11.36 24.08
C TYR A 235 2.08 12.06 25.31
N GLU A 236 2.22 13.38 25.31
CA GLU A 236 1.56 14.31 26.22
C GLU A 236 0.42 15.00 25.45
N PRO A 237 -0.86 14.71 25.78
CA PRO A 237 -1.99 15.38 25.17
C PRO A 237 -2.10 16.83 25.63
N THR A 238 -2.69 17.67 24.80
CA THR A 238 -3.05 19.05 25.12
C THR A 238 -4.47 19.35 24.66
N GLU A 239 -5.06 20.43 25.17
CA GLU A 239 -6.37 20.93 24.73
C GLU A 239 -6.24 21.94 23.57
N GLU A 240 -5.04 22.13 23.02
CA GLU A 240 -4.82 23.01 21.87
C GLU A 240 -5.45 22.36 20.62
N PRO A 241 -6.40 22.99 19.92
CA PRO A 241 -7.00 22.42 18.72
C PRO A 241 -6.00 22.38 17.57
N LEU A 242 -6.19 21.44 16.64
CA LEU A 242 -5.42 21.40 15.40
C LEU A 242 -5.89 22.52 14.44
N ASP A 243 -4.97 23.40 14.04
CA ASP A 243 -5.17 24.29 12.90
C ASP A 243 -4.33 23.80 11.71
N VAL A 244 -4.98 23.28 10.69
CA VAL A 244 -4.32 22.70 9.50
C VAL A 244 -3.57 23.75 8.68
N PHE A 245 -3.99 25.01 8.71
CA PHE A 245 -3.37 26.09 7.95
C PHE A 245 -2.14 26.64 8.66
N GLU A 246 -2.23 26.87 9.98
CA GLU A 246 -1.07 27.29 10.78
C GLU A 246 0.03 26.23 10.79
N ARG A 247 -0.36 24.94 10.78
CA ARG A 247 0.58 23.82 10.75
C ARG A 247 1.08 23.46 9.35
N MET A 248 0.50 24.08 8.31
CA MET A 248 0.87 23.86 6.91
C MET A 248 0.91 22.37 6.53
N LEU A 249 -0.14 21.63 6.88
CA LEU A 249 -0.23 20.21 6.53
C LEU A 249 -0.33 20.04 5.01
N ASP A 250 0.35 19.03 4.48
CA ASP A 250 0.29 18.70 3.05
C ASP A 250 -1.05 18.07 2.67
N PHE A 251 -1.70 17.39 3.63
CA PHE A 251 -2.96 16.68 3.46
C PHE A 251 -3.95 17.09 4.54
N LEU A 252 -5.23 17.19 4.17
CA LEU A 252 -6.32 17.32 5.14
C LEU A 252 -6.52 15.97 5.83
N PRO A 253 -6.38 15.87 7.17
CA PRO A 253 -6.51 14.61 7.87
C PRO A 253 -7.96 14.15 7.85
N ALA A 254 -8.20 12.96 7.30
CA ALA A 254 -9.54 12.42 7.13
C ALA A 254 -9.58 10.89 7.25
N VAL A 255 -10.75 10.37 7.59
CA VAL A 255 -11.07 8.93 7.52
C VAL A 255 -12.31 8.70 6.67
N GLU A 256 -12.50 7.46 6.23
CA GLU A 256 -13.65 7.04 5.43
C GLU A 256 -14.53 6.06 6.23
N THR A 257 -15.85 6.26 6.29
CA THR A 257 -16.76 5.30 6.95
C THR A 257 -16.92 4.03 6.12
N VAL A 258 -17.06 2.88 6.79
CA VAL A 258 -17.27 1.59 6.13
C VAL A 258 -18.62 0.99 6.56
N PRO A 259 -19.49 0.60 5.63
CA PRO A 259 -19.30 0.51 4.17
C PRO A 259 -19.69 1.75 3.35
N GLU A 260 -20.20 2.82 3.97
CA GLU A 260 -20.86 3.92 3.23
C GLU A 260 -19.90 4.76 2.37
N GLY A 261 -18.60 4.76 2.67
CA GLY A 261 -17.59 5.50 1.91
C GLY A 261 -17.61 7.01 2.15
N ALA A 262 -18.19 7.47 3.27
CA ALA A 262 -18.28 8.90 3.57
C ALA A 262 -16.98 9.39 4.21
N TYR A 263 -16.45 10.51 3.71
CA TYR A 263 -15.26 11.14 4.29
C TYR A 263 -15.63 11.97 5.53
N ILE A 264 -14.89 11.77 6.60
CA ILE A 264 -14.97 12.54 7.84
C ILE A 264 -13.63 13.25 8.02
N SER A 265 -13.66 14.58 8.01
CA SER A 265 -12.49 15.41 8.33
C SER A 265 -12.22 15.37 9.82
N LEU A 266 -10.94 15.31 10.22
CA LEU A 266 -10.53 15.20 11.62
C LEU A 266 -10.09 16.53 12.24
N ASP A 267 -9.83 17.55 11.43
CA ASP A 267 -9.29 18.83 11.85
C ASP A 267 -10.14 19.55 12.91
N GLU A 268 -11.47 19.50 12.79
CA GLU A 268 -12.38 20.18 13.73
C GLU A 268 -12.43 19.54 15.14
N VAL A 269 -12.01 18.27 15.25
CA VAL A 269 -12.12 17.47 16.50
C VAL A 269 -10.75 17.04 17.05
N ALA A 270 -9.68 17.31 16.31
CA ALA A 270 -8.33 16.94 16.69
C ALA A 270 -7.70 17.95 17.64
N HIS A 271 -6.91 17.42 18.58
CA HIS A 271 -6.15 18.20 19.54
C HIS A 271 -4.67 17.88 19.42
N LEU A 272 -3.80 18.82 19.76
CA LEU A 272 -2.37 18.63 19.66
C LEU A 272 -1.85 17.72 20.79
N CYS A 273 -0.79 17.00 20.48
CA CYS A 273 -0.01 16.24 21.42
C CYS A 273 1.48 16.32 21.09
N TYR A 274 2.32 16.06 22.09
CA TYR A 274 3.77 16.15 21.95
C TYR A 274 4.43 14.83 22.36
N PRO A 275 5.46 14.37 21.64
CA PRO A 275 6.16 13.14 22.02
C PRO A 275 6.86 13.33 23.36
N LYS A 276 6.74 12.32 24.22
CA LYS A 276 7.44 12.27 25.52
C LYS A 276 8.94 12.05 25.31
N PRO A 277 9.80 12.64 26.17
CA PRO A 277 11.22 12.33 26.17
C PRO A 277 11.47 10.83 26.39
N GLY A 278 12.47 10.27 25.70
CA GLY A 278 12.89 8.87 25.88
C GLY A 278 12.21 7.85 24.95
N ALA A 279 11.27 8.27 24.11
CA ALA A 279 10.72 7.42 23.05
C ALA A 279 11.70 7.29 21.88
N GLY A 280 12.66 6.38 22.02
CA GLY A 280 13.66 6.07 20.99
C GLY A 280 13.28 4.90 20.09
N ILE A 281 13.84 4.89 18.89
CA ILE A 281 13.74 3.81 17.91
C ILE A 281 15.13 3.39 17.44
N TYR A 282 15.23 2.15 16.98
CA TYR A 282 16.25 1.71 16.04
C TYR A 282 15.72 1.94 14.64
N ALA A 283 16.56 2.44 13.72
CA ALA A 283 16.15 2.58 12.34
C ALA A 283 17.27 2.27 11.35
N LYS A 284 16.87 1.80 10.17
CA LYS A 284 17.76 1.67 9.01
C LYS A 284 17.05 2.11 7.73
N GLU A 285 17.80 2.73 6.84
CA GLU A 285 17.31 3.07 5.49
C GLU A 285 17.11 1.79 4.67
N LEU A 286 15.96 1.69 4.02
CA LEU A 286 15.59 0.60 3.12
C LEU A 286 16.28 0.78 1.78
N THR A 287 16.91 -0.27 1.28
CA THR A 287 17.55 -0.27 -0.05
C THR A 287 16.66 -0.88 -1.13
N ARG A 288 15.59 -1.57 -0.73
CA ARG A 288 14.66 -2.27 -1.62
C ARG A 288 13.22 -2.00 -1.17
N ARG A 289 12.27 -2.22 -2.10
CA ARG A 289 10.85 -2.21 -1.75
C ARG A 289 10.61 -3.28 -0.69
N THR A 290 9.98 -2.92 0.43
CA THR A 290 9.83 -3.80 1.60
C THR A 290 8.39 -3.76 2.07
N ARG A 291 7.78 -4.95 2.20
CA ARG A 291 6.42 -5.11 2.75
C ARG A 291 6.52 -5.60 4.19
N VAL A 292 6.05 -4.79 5.13
CA VAL A 292 6.04 -5.11 6.57
C VAL A 292 4.64 -5.57 6.97
N TYR A 293 4.54 -6.84 7.35
CA TYR A 293 3.29 -7.48 7.77
C TYR A 293 3.22 -7.46 9.30
N PRO A 294 2.29 -6.70 9.90
CA PRO A 294 2.09 -6.69 11.34
C PRO A 294 1.67 -8.07 11.87
N VAL A 295 1.75 -8.23 13.19
CA VAL A 295 1.41 -9.47 13.93
C VAL A 295 -0.04 -9.90 13.66
N ASP A 296 -0.96 -8.94 13.50
CA ASP A 296 -2.35 -9.22 13.20
C ASP A 296 -2.54 -9.58 11.72
N ARG A 297 -2.90 -10.84 11.46
CA ARG A 297 -3.12 -11.41 10.12
C ARG A 297 -4.34 -10.82 9.40
N ASP A 298 -5.15 -10.01 10.10
CA ASP A 298 -6.25 -9.25 9.54
C ASP A 298 -5.88 -7.84 9.10
N GLN A 299 -4.73 -7.32 9.53
CA GLN A 299 -4.23 -6.02 9.10
C GLN A 299 -3.49 -6.10 7.76
N GLU A 300 -3.63 -5.05 6.97
CA GLU A 300 -2.88 -4.86 5.74
C GLU A 300 -1.39 -4.59 6.02
N TYR A 301 -0.52 -4.87 5.04
CA TYR A 301 0.91 -4.57 5.18
C TYR A 301 1.21 -3.09 4.90
N PHE A 302 2.30 -2.61 5.50
CA PHE A 302 2.88 -1.30 5.19
C PHE A 302 3.97 -1.45 4.15
N LEU A 303 3.98 -0.56 3.17
CA LEU A 303 4.93 -0.55 2.06
C LEU A 303 6.01 0.50 2.30
N GLY A 304 7.26 0.08 2.32
CA GLY A 304 8.43 0.96 2.24
C GLY A 304 9.09 0.90 0.88
N ARG A 305 9.48 2.06 0.35
CA ARG A 305 10.24 2.20 -0.89
C ARG A 305 11.73 2.40 -0.58
N PRO A 306 12.64 2.18 -1.55
CA PRO A 306 14.04 2.53 -1.37
C PRO A 306 14.21 3.98 -0.91
N GLY A 307 14.95 4.17 0.18
CA GLY A 307 15.16 5.45 0.83
C GLY A 307 14.28 5.71 2.05
N ASP A 308 13.16 5.01 2.19
CA ASP A 308 12.35 5.02 3.42
C ASP A 308 13.06 4.29 4.56
N TYR A 309 12.54 4.38 5.78
CA TYR A 309 13.18 3.80 6.96
C TYR A 309 12.35 2.67 7.54
N LEU A 310 12.99 1.54 7.83
CA LEU A 310 12.44 0.54 8.74
C LEU A 310 12.71 1.03 10.16
N ALA A 311 11.67 1.22 10.95
CA ALA A 311 11.74 1.67 12.34
C ALA A 311 11.29 0.56 13.28
N ILE A 312 12.03 0.37 14.36
CA ILE A 312 11.77 -0.61 15.41
C ILE A 312 11.81 0.10 16.76
N ARG A 313 10.80 -0.06 17.61
CA ARG A 313 10.83 0.58 18.94
C ARG A 313 11.86 -0.07 19.86
N LYS A 314 12.57 0.75 20.63
CA LYS A 314 13.54 0.26 21.61
C LYS A 314 12.89 -0.54 22.74
N GLU A 315 11.71 -0.09 23.17
CA GLU A 315 10.98 -0.70 24.29
C GLU A 315 10.23 -1.98 23.89
N ASP A 316 9.94 -2.14 22.60
CA ASP A 316 9.28 -3.30 22.03
C ASP A 316 9.81 -3.55 20.62
N ILE A 317 10.77 -4.47 20.50
CA ILE A 317 11.39 -4.80 19.21
C ILE A 317 10.44 -5.53 18.25
N ARG A 318 9.24 -5.91 18.72
CA ARG A 318 8.15 -6.43 17.89
C ARG A 318 7.25 -5.32 17.36
N ASP A 319 7.49 -4.07 17.72
CA ASP A 319 6.82 -2.92 17.09
C ASP A 319 7.69 -2.39 15.95
N ILE A 320 7.46 -2.96 14.76
CA ILE A 320 8.21 -2.70 13.54
C ILE A 320 7.27 -2.06 12.51
N TYR A 321 7.69 -0.93 11.94
CA TYR A 321 6.91 -0.17 10.97
C TYR A 321 7.83 0.54 9.97
N VAL A 322 7.23 1.11 8.93
CA VAL A 322 7.93 1.90 7.91
C VAL A 322 7.64 3.38 8.16
N ILE A 323 8.62 4.24 7.91
CA ILE A 323 8.48 5.69 7.91
C ILE A 323 9.03 6.21 6.59
N GLN A 324 8.25 7.01 5.86
CA GLN A 324 8.75 7.66 4.64
C GLN A 324 9.99 8.53 4.92
N LYS A 325 10.94 8.53 3.98
CA LYS A 325 12.22 9.23 4.08
C LYS A 325 12.12 10.67 4.59
N GLU A 326 11.23 11.44 3.97
CA GLU A 326 11.09 12.86 4.29
C GLU A 326 10.44 13.08 5.67
N ILE A 327 9.50 12.23 6.07
CA ILE A 327 8.91 12.25 7.42
C ILE A 327 9.96 11.88 8.46
N PHE A 328 10.76 10.83 8.19
CA PHE A 328 11.82 10.41 9.11
C PHE A 328 12.79 11.56 9.40
N ARG A 329 13.27 12.25 8.36
CA ARG A 329 14.20 13.38 8.46
C ARG A 329 13.63 14.59 9.19
N GLN A 330 12.33 14.81 9.09
CA GLN A 330 11.65 15.90 9.79
C GLN A 330 11.42 15.57 11.27
N THR A 331 11.11 14.31 11.57
CA THR A 331 10.54 13.91 12.86
C THR A 331 11.50 13.20 13.81
N TYR A 332 12.66 12.74 13.33
CA TYR A 332 13.69 12.07 14.13
C TYR A 332 15.05 12.72 14.02
N GLU A 333 15.88 12.51 15.04
CA GLU A 333 17.30 12.86 15.09
C GLU A 333 18.11 11.73 15.72
N GLU A 334 19.38 11.63 15.33
CA GLU A 334 20.31 10.64 15.90
C GLU A 334 20.48 10.89 17.40
N GLU A 335 20.50 9.80 18.19
CA GLU A 335 20.80 9.86 19.63
C GLU A 335 22.31 9.96 19.92
#